data_AF-J9ED31-F1
#
_entry.id   AF-J9ED31-F1
#
_cell.length_a   1.000
_cell.length_b   1.000
_cell.length_c   1.000
_cell.angle_alpha   90.00
_cell.angle_beta   90.00
_cell.angle_gamma   90.00
#
_symmetry.space_group_name_H-M   'P 1'
#
loop_
_entity.id
_entity.type
_entity.pdbx_description
1 polymer ?
#
loop_
_entity_poly.entity_id
_entity_poly.type
_entity_poly.pdbx_seq_one_letter_code
_entity_poly.pdbx_strand_id
1 'polypeptide(L)'
;MSLPVSAPFSNVTAQSGTFFQPPTQPQAGGHHAGPPQMLPENILEEKARKWKQLQSKRYAEKRKFGFVDSQKEDMPPEHVRKIIRDHGDMTSRKYRHDKRVYLGALKYMPHAVLKLLENMPMPWEQIRDVKVLYHITGAITFVNEIPRVIEPVYMAQWGTMWIMMRREKRDRRHFKVIRAFHFVTTC
;
A
#
# COMPACT_ATOMS: atom_id res chain seq x y z
N MET A 1 28.19 -1.44 58.01
CA MET A 1 27.05 -2.27 57.59
C MET A 1 27.38 -2.83 56.20
N SER A 2 28.22 -3.85 56.08
CA SER A 2 27.91 -5.29 56.21
C SER A 2 26.91 -5.79 55.15
N LEU A 3 27.43 -6.36 54.06
CA LEU A 3 26.84 -7.54 53.43
C LEU A 3 27.92 -8.64 53.40
N PRO A 4 27.56 -9.91 53.66
CA PRO A 4 28.51 -10.95 54.05
C PRO A 4 29.15 -11.70 52.87
N VAL A 5 30.35 -12.20 53.17
CA VAL A 5 31.14 -13.22 52.49
C VAL A 5 30.68 -14.62 52.90
N SER A 6 30.75 -15.61 52.00
CA SER A 6 31.31 -16.99 52.18
C SER A 6 30.80 -17.90 51.03
N ALA A 7 31.63 -18.35 50.07
CA ALA A 7 32.64 -19.44 50.08
C ALA A 7 32.09 -20.75 49.39
N PRO A 8 32.88 -21.81 49.13
CA PRO A 8 33.73 -21.92 47.92
C PRO A 8 33.75 -23.35 47.26
N PHE A 9 34.53 -23.51 46.17
CA PHE A 9 35.06 -24.74 45.54
C PHE A 9 34.06 -25.83 45.06
N SER A 10 34.18 -26.39 43.85
CA SER A 10 35.25 -27.32 43.49
C SER A 10 35.27 -27.64 41.98
N ASN A 11 36.47 -27.76 41.43
CA ASN A 11 36.74 -28.42 40.15
C ASN A 11 36.29 -29.89 40.19
N VAL A 12 35.60 -30.36 39.15
CA VAL A 12 35.51 -31.79 38.83
C VAL A 12 36.03 -32.00 37.40
N THR A 13 37.18 -32.66 37.36
CA THR A 13 37.87 -33.18 36.20
C THR A 13 37.11 -34.39 35.64
N ALA A 14 37.04 -34.46 34.31
CA ALA A 14 36.96 -35.63 33.44
C ALA A 14 36.24 -36.89 33.95
N GLN A 15 35.09 -37.19 33.36
CA GLN A 15 34.76 -38.56 32.99
C GLN A 15 34.39 -38.63 31.51
N SER A 16 35.31 -39.24 30.76
CA SER A 16 35.12 -39.87 29.47
C SER A 16 33.97 -40.88 29.52
N GLY A 17 33.07 -40.83 28.54
CA GLY A 17 32.17 -41.94 28.27
C GLY A 17 30.78 -41.51 27.87
N THR A 18 30.60 -41.14 26.60
CA THR A 18 29.33 -41.37 25.89
C THR A 18 29.65 -41.51 24.42
N PHE A 19 30.03 -42.76 24.12
CA PHE A 19 29.96 -43.45 22.85
C PHE A 19 28.92 -42.83 21.89
N PHE A 20 29.39 -42.20 20.82
CA PHE A 20 28.59 -41.92 19.63
C PHE A 20 28.04 -43.27 19.11
N GLN A 21 26.76 -43.55 19.37
CA GLN A 21 26.05 -44.57 18.61
C GLN A 21 25.71 -43.98 17.23
N PRO A 22 26.15 -44.58 16.11
CA PRO A 22 25.57 -44.26 14.82
C PRO A 22 24.07 -44.62 14.86
N PRO A 23 23.21 -43.91 14.11
CA PRO A 23 21.81 -44.28 13.99
C PRO A 23 21.77 -45.72 13.46
N THR A 24 21.15 -46.61 14.23
CA THR A 24 20.82 -47.96 13.80
C THR A 24 20.13 -47.87 12.45
N GLN A 25 20.77 -48.42 11.42
CA GLN A 25 20.12 -48.66 10.14
C GLN A 25 18.80 -49.40 10.41
N PRO A 26 17.69 -49.01 9.76
CA PRO A 26 16.48 -49.82 9.82
C PRO A 26 16.84 -51.21 9.29
N GLN A 27 16.75 -52.19 10.17
CA GLN A 27 16.91 -53.60 9.87
C GLN A 27 15.99 -53.90 8.69
N ALA A 28 16.58 -54.29 7.55
CA ALA A 28 15.85 -54.70 6.35
C ALA A 28 15.12 -56.02 6.65
N GLY A 29 13.99 -55.92 7.35
CA GLY A 29 12.99 -56.97 7.45
C GLY A 29 12.31 -57.07 6.09
N GLY A 30 12.74 -58.08 5.33
CA GLY A 30 12.11 -58.47 4.06
C GLY A 30 10.64 -58.81 4.28
N HIS A 31 9.79 -57.82 4.05
CA HIS A 31 8.38 -58.06 3.84
C HIS A 31 8.26 -58.58 2.41
N HIS A 32 7.85 -59.83 2.31
CA HIS A 32 7.44 -60.50 1.09
C HIS A 32 6.67 -59.52 0.19
N ALA A 33 7.26 -59.18 -0.96
CA ALA A 33 6.58 -58.51 -2.04
C ALA A 33 5.56 -59.50 -2.63
N GLY A 34 4.38 -59.58 -2.00
CA GLY A 34 3.20 -60.12 -2.65
C GLY A 34 2.94 -59.33 -3.94
N PRO A 35 2.33 -59.96 -4.97
CA PRO A 35 2.01 -59.27 -6.20
C PRO A 35 1.23 -57.99 -5.88
N PRO A 36 1.48 -56.88 -6.59
CA PRO A 36 0.84 -55.61 -6.28
C PRO A 36 -0.67 -55.84 -6.31
N GLN A 37 -1.31 -55.82 -5.14
CA GLN A 37 -2.76 -55.79 -5.10
C GLN A 37 -3.15 -54.54 -5.86
N MET A 38 -3.69 -54.72 -7.06
CA MET A 38 -4.19 -53.63 -7.87
C MET A 38 -5.28 -52.97 -7.05
N LEU A 39 -4.93 -51.85 -6.41
CA LEU A 39 -5.88 -50.99 -5.74
C LEU A 39 -7.03 -50.77 -6.74
N PRO A 40 -8.29 -50.93 -6.30
CA PRO A 40 -9.42 -50.92 -7.22
C PRO A 40 -9.39 -49.65 -8.08
N GLU A 41 -9.64 -49.81 -9.39
CA GLU A 41 -9.44 -48.79 -10.43
C GLU A 41 -10.02 -47.41 -10.05
N ASN A 42 -11.17 -47.41 -9.37
CA ASN A 42 -11.84 -46.22 -8.83
C ASN A 42 -10.94 -45.38 -7.88
N ILE A 43 -10.16 -46.03 -7.01
CA ILE A 43 -9.25 -45.36 -6.07
C ILE A 43 -8.03 -44.80 -6.79
N LEU A 44 -7.56 -45.48 -7.84
CA LEU A 44 -6.45 -45.00 -8.68
C LEU A 44 -6.86 -43.76 -9.48
N GLU A 45 -8.04 -43.78 -10.08
CA GLU A 45 -8.62 -42.64 -10.81
C GLU A 45 -8.81 -41.42 -9.90
N GLU A 46 -9.30 -41.63 -8.68
CA GLU A 46 -9.49 -40.56 -7.72
C GLU A 46 -8.15 -39.95 -7.27
N LYS A 47 -7.13 -40.79 -7.04
CA LYS A 47 -5.76 -40.33 -6.74
C LYS A 47 -5.15 -39.58 -7.92
N ALA A 48 -5.30 -40.06 -9.14
CA ALA A 48 -4.81 -39.39 -10.34
C ALA A 48 -5.50 -38.03 -10.55
N ARG A 49 -6.81 -37.96 -10.32
CA ARG A 49 -7.59 -36.72 -10.38
C ARG A 49 -7.13 -35.71 -9.33
N LYS A 50 -6.95 -36.13 -8.07
CA LYS A 50 -6.41 -35.30 -6.99
C LYS A 50 -4.99 -34.83 -7.29
N TRP A 51 -4.14 -35.69 -7.84
CA TRP A 51 -2.78 -35.34 -8.23
C TRP A 51 -2.75 -34.31 -9.37
N LYS A 52 -3.58 -34.47 -10.40
CA LYS A 52 -3.73 -33.50 -11.51
C LYS A 52 -4.23 -32.14 -11.01
N GLN A 53 -5.19 -32.12 -10.08
CA GLN A 53 -5.67 -30.89 -9.45
C GLN A 53 -4.59 -30.21 -8.58
N LEU A 54 -3.81 -31.00 -7.85
CA LEU A 54 -2.71 -30.47 -7.04
C LEU A 54 -1.60 -29.88 -7.93
N GLN A 55 -1.25 -30.58 -9.00
CA GLN A 55 -0.18 -30.17 -9.91
C GLN A 55 -0.55 -28.91 -10.70
N SER A 56 -1.77 -28.86 -11.22
CA SER A 56 -2.30 -27.66 -11.90
C SER A 56 -2.37 -26.44 -10.97
N LYS A 57 -2.73 -26.63 -9.69
CA LYS A 57 -2.69 -25.55 -8.69
C LYS A 57 -1.26 -25.16 -8.30
N ARG A 58 -0.36 -26.13 -8.12
CA ARG A 58 1.03 -25.92 -7.70
C ARG A 58 1.82 -25.13 -8.74
N TYR A 59 1.69 -25.49 -10.01
CA TYR A 59 2.39 -24.87 -11.13
C TYR A 59 1.51 -23.91 -11.94
N ALA A 60 0.48 -23.35 -11.30
CA ALA A 60 -0.33 -22.30 -11.91
C ALA A 60 0.55 -21.10 -12.27
N GLU A 61 0.23 -20.42 -13.36
CA GLU A 61 1.00 -19.28 -13.88
C GLU A 61 1.19 -18.16 -12.84
N LYS A 62 0.17 -17.93 -12.01
CA LYS A 62 0.21 -17.01 -10.85
C LYS A 62 1.20 -17.37 -9.73
N ARG A 63 1.79 -18.57 -9.77
CA ARG A 63 2.79 -19.04 -8.80
C ARG A 63 4.18 -19.17 -9.42
N LYS A 64 4.35 -18.79 -10.69
CA LYS A 64 5.67 -18.72 -11.32
C LYS A 64 6.50 -17.63 -10.63
N PHE A 65 7.79 -17.89 -10.49
CA PHE A 65 8.74 -16.88 -10.02
C PHE A 65 8.74 -15.70 -10.99
N GLY A 66 8.61 -14.48 -10.47
CA GLY A 66 8.42 -13.27 -11.28
C GLY A 66 6.97 -12.98 -11.66
N PHE A 67 5.98 -13.70 -11.14
CA PHE A 67 4.58 -13.30 -11.29
C PHE A 67 4.33 -11.97 -10.57
N VAL A 68 3.96 -10.95 -11.34
CA VAL A 68 3.49 -9.66 -10.83
C VAL A 68 1.99 -9.75 -10.70
N ASP A 69 1.49 -9.48 -9.49
CA ASP A 69 0.05 -9.46 -9.25
C ASP A 69 -0.64 -8.35 -10.05
N SER A 70 -1.96 -8.45 -10.20
CA SER A 70 -2.74 -7.47 -10.95
C SER A 70 -2.56 -6.07 -10.37
N GLN A 71 -2.50 -5.06 -11.24
CA GLN A 71 -2.41 -3.67 -10.79
C GLN A 71 -3.65 -3.28 -9.99
N LYS A 72 -3.45 -2.42 -8.97
CA LYS A 72 -4.57 -1.87 -8.20
C LYS A 72 -5.42 -1.01 -9.13
N GLU A 73 -6.69 -1.37 -9.27
CA GLU A 73 -7.66 -0.58 -10.02
C GLU A 73 -8.12 0.64 -9.22
N ASP A 74 -8.62 1.64 -9.94
CA ASP A 74 -9.14 2.87 -9.36
C ASP A 74 -10.45 2.58 -8.60
N MET A 75 -10.47 2.99 -7.33
CA MET A 75 -11.64 2.86 -6.46
C MET A 75 -12.68 3.97 -6.76
N PRO A 76 -13.97 3.73 -6.52
CA PRO A 76 -14.99 4.74 -6.75
C PRO A 76 -14.75 6.00 -5.89
N PRO A 77 -14.96 7.21 -6.42
CA PRO A 77 -14.64 8.46 -5.73
C PRO A 77 -15.47 8.68 -4.46
N GLU A 78 -16.65 8.06 -4.35
CA GLU A 78 -17.48 8.08 -3.14
C GLU A 78 -16.80 7.46 -1.93
N HIS A 79 -15.90 6.50 -2.14
CA HIS A 79 -15.19 5.83 -1.06
C HIS A 79 -14.32 6.82 -0.27
N VAL A 80 -13.51 7.64 -0.97
CA VAL A 80 -12.65 8.62 -0.29
C VAL A 80 -13.46 9.74 0.34
N ARG A 81 -14.54 10.18 -0.33
CA ARG A 81 -15.46 11.21 0.21
C ARG A 81 -16.11 10.76 1.50
N LYS A 82 -16.53 9.50 1.57
CA LYS A 82 -17.11 8.90 2.78
C LYS A 82 -16.08 8.80 3.90
N ILE A 83 -14.87 8.33 3.61
CA ILE A 83 -13.80 8.22 4.63
C ILE A 83 -13.51 9.57 5.27
N ILE A 84 -13.31 10.62 4.47
CA ILE A 84 -12.99 11.97 4.98
C ILE A 84 -14.16 12.52 5.82
N ARG A 85 -15.40 12.32 5.36
CA ARG A 85 -16.60 12.76 6.09
C ARG A 85 -16.78 12.03 7.42
N ASP A 86 -16.54 10.73 7.45
CA ASP A 86 -16.69 9.89 8.64
C ASP A 86 -15.60 10.17 9.70
N HIS A 87 -14.38 10.50 9.27
CA HIS A 87 -13.27 10.84 10.17
C HIS A 87 -13.38 12.27 10.71
N GLY A 88 -13.84 13.22 9.89
CA GLY A 88 -14.12 14.60 10.28
C GLY A 88 -12.95 15.26 11.02
N ASP A 89 -13.22 15.71 12.23
CA ASP A 89 -12.27 16.40 13.11
C ASP A 89 -11.55 15.46 14.11
N MET A 90 -11.70 14.15 13.96
CA MET A 90 -11.06 13.13 14.81
C MET A 90 -11.41 13.25 16.31
N THR A 91 -12.50 13.92 16.68
CA THR A 91 -12.95 14.05 18.08
C THR A 91 -13.51 12.75 18.65
N SER A 92 -14.15 11.93 17.80
CA SER A 92 -14.76 10.67 18.20
C SER A 92 -13.73 9.66 18.74
N ARG A 93 -14.13 8.96 19.82
CA ARG A 93 -13.35 7.85 20.42
C ARG A 93 -13.11 6.69 19.44
N LYS A 94 -13.96 6.54 18.42
CA LYS A 94 -13.90 5.47 17.42
C LYS A 94 -12.58 5.50 16.63
N TYR A 95 -12.10 6.69 16.26
CA TYR A 95 -10.92 6.87 15.38
C TYR A 95 -9.63 7.16 16.16
N ARG A 96 -9.54 6.74 17.43
CA ARG A 96 -8.34 6.99 18.26
C ARG A 96 -7.07 6.36 17.72
N HIS A 97 -7.19 5.21 17.03
CA HIS A 97 -6.05 4.45 16.53
C HIS A 97 -5.43 5.15 15.31
N ASP A 98 -6.27 5.80 14.51
CA ASP A 98 -5.86 6.49 13.28
C ASP A 98 -5.16 7.83 13.56
N LYS A 99 -5.34 8.44 14.74
CA LYS A 99 -4.71 9.73 15.10
C LYS A 99 -3.19 9.73 14.94
N ARG A 100 -2.53 8.62 15.29
CA ARG A 100 -1.08 8.47 15.12
C ARG A 100 -0.68 8.55 13.64
N VAL A 101 -1.50 7.99 12.76
CA VAL A 101 -1.27 7.98 11.32
C VAL A 101 -1.42 9.38 10.74
N TYR A 102 -2.44 10.15 11.15
CA TYR A 102 -2.62 11.55 10.74
C TYR A 102 -1.41 12.42 11.12
N LEU A 103 -0.88 12.25 12.33
CA LEU A 103 0.34 12.94 12.76
C LEU A 103 1.57 12.52 11.95
N GLY A 104 1.71 11.23 11.63
CA GLY A 104 2.80 10.74 10.78
C GLY A 104 2.72 11.26 9.35
N ALA A 105 1.50 11.43 8.82
CA ALA A 105 1.25 11.92 7.47
C ALA A 105 1.66 13.39 7.29
N LEU A 106 1.69 14.18 8.36
CA LEU A 106 2.09 15.60 8.33
C LEU A 106 3.47 15.82 7.72
N LYS A 107 4.40 14.86 7.87
CA LYS A 107 5.73 14.90 7.24
C LYS A 107 5.66 15.05 5.73
N TYR A 108 4.64 14.48 5.08
CA TYR A 108 4.47 14.48 3.63
C TYR A 108 3.55 15.58 3.12
N MET A 109 3.06 16.45 4.02
CA MET A 109 2.21 17.58 3.67
C MET A 109 2.83 18.50 2.62
N PRO A 110 4.15 18.86 2.68
CA PRO A 110 4.75 19.71 1.65
C PRO A 110 4.68 19.07 0.25
N HIS A 111 4.80 17.74 0.17
CA HIS A 111 4.72 17.02 -1.10
C HIS A 111 3.28 17.00 -1.64
N ALA A 112 2.28 16.78 -0.77
CA ALA A 112 0.88 16.84 -1.17
C ALA A 112 0.48 18.22 -1.69
N VAL A 113 0.92 19.29 -1.00
CA VAL A 113 0.67 20.68 -1.41
C VAL A 113 1.36 20.99 -2.73
N LEU A 114 2.62 20.59 -2.93
CA LEU A 114 3.32 20.78 -4.19
C LEU A 114 2.55 20.15 -5.36
N LYS A 115 2.18 18.86 -5.22
CA LYS A 115 1.44 18.14 -6.26
C LYS A 115 0.07 18.74 -6.54
N LEU A 116 -0.58 19.32 -5.53
CA LEU A 116 -1.86 20.02 -5.68
C LEU A 116 -1.71 21.33 -6.46
N LEU A 117 -0.71 22.15 -6.10
CA LEU A 117 -0.47 23.44 -6.75
C LEU A 117 0.05 23.31 -8.18
N GLU A 118 0.85 22.29 -8.47
CA GLU A 118 1.28 21.97 -9.84
C GLU A 118 0.10 21.71 -10.78
N ASN A 119 -0.99 21.14 -10.25
CA ASN A 119 -2.15 20.72 -11.04
C ASN A 119 -3.31 21.72 -11.01
N MET A 120 -3.08 22.98 -10.63
CA MET A 120 -4.12 24.02 -10.66
C MET A 120 -4.79 24.11 -12.05
N PRO A 121 -6.13 24.23 -12.10
CA PRO A 121 -6.86 24.34 -13.36
C PRO A 121 -6.46 25.64 -14.06
N MET A 122 -6.21 25.52 -15.37
CA MET A 122 -5.84 26.67 -16.19
C MET A 122 -7.08 27.56 -16.42
N PRO A 123 -6.93 28.87 -16.67
CA PRO A 123 -8.07 29.79 -16.74
C PRO A 123 -9.04 29.55 -17.92
N TRP A 124 -8.66 28.71 -18.89
CA TRP A 124 -9.53 28.25 -19.97
C TRP A 124 -10.21 26.89 -19.68
N GLU A 125 -9.91 26.26 -18.54
CA GLU A 125 -10.52 25.01 -18.07
C GLU A 125 -11.53 25.29 -16.95
N GLN A 126 -12.77 24.83 -17.10
CA GLN A 126 -13.81 25.02 -16.08
C GLN A 126 -13.66 24.04 -14.90
N ILE A 127 -13.37 22.78 -15.21
CA ILE A 127 -13.19 21.68 -14.24
C ILE A 127 -12.01 20.86 -14.71
N ARG A 128 -11.15 20.45 -13.78
CA ARG A 128 -10.06 19.51 -14.01
C ARG A 128 -10.22 18.31 -13.08
N ASP A 129 -10.49 17.15 -13.67
CA ASP A 129 -10.47 15.87 -12.96
C ASP A 129 -9.04 15.35 -12.87
N VAL A 130 -8.62 14.97 -11.67
CA VAL A 130 -7.23 14.61 -11.37
C VAL A 130 -7.19 13.28 -10.65
N LYS A 131 -6.22 12.43 -11.00
CA LYS A 131 -6.03 11.15 -10.31
C LYS A 131 -5.46 11.38 -8.91
N VAL A 132 -6.06 10.75 -7.90
CA VAL A 132 -5.67 10.91 -6.49
C VAL A 132 -5.22 9.58 -5.90
N LEU A 133 -4.06 9.60 -5.26
CA LEU A 133 -3.58 8.53 -4.40
C LEU A 133 -3.85 8.91 -2.95
N TYR A 134 -4.69 8.16 -2.25
CA TYR A 134 -5.10 8.47 -0.88
C TYR A 134 -4.72 7.37 0.10
N HIS A 135 -4.48 7.76 1.36
CA HIS A 135 -4.29 6.80 2.44
C HIS A 135 -5.62 6.12 2.81
N ILE A 136 -5.61 4.83 3.15
CA ILE A 136 -6.83 4.04 3.46
C ILE A 136 -7.69 4.65 4.59
N THR A 137 -7.08 5.39 5.52
CA THR A 137 -7.80 6.09 6.60
C THR A 137 -8.15 7.55 6.27
N GLY A 138 -7.80 8.04 5.07
CA GLY A 138 -8.01 9.43 4.67
C GLY A 138 -7.01 10.43 5.24
N ALA A 139 -5.92 9.97 5.89
CA ALA A 139 -4.93 10.82 6.55
C ALA A 139 -4.23 11.83 5.63
N ILE A 140 -4.01 11.45 4.37
CA ILE A 140 -3.40 12.31 3.35
C ILE A 140 -3.83 11.86 1.96
N THR A 141 -3.92 12.81 1.05
CA THR A 141 -4.28 12.62 -0.36
C THR A 141 -3.25 13.30 -1.23
N PHE A 142 -2.63 12.56 -2.15
CA PHE A 142 -1.70 13.06 -3.15
C PHE A 142 -2.36 13.09 -4.51
N VAL A 143 -2.10 14.15 -5.26
CA VAL A 143 -2.38 14.16 -6.70
C VAL A 143 -1.31 13.33 -7.41
N ASN A 144 -1.72 12.24 -8.06
CA ASN A 144 -0.84 11.30 -8.76
C ASN A 144 -0.79 11.59 -10.28
N GLU A 145 -0.51 12.85 -10.62
CA GLU A 145 -0.42 13.30 -12.01
C GLU A 145 0.69 14.34 -12.19
N ILE A 146 1.33 14.32 -13.35
CA ILE A 146 2.30 15.31 -13.80
C ILE A 146 1.67 16.05 -14.98
N PRO A 147 1.43 17.37 -14.90
CA PRO A 147 0.80 18.12 -15.97
C PRO A 147 1.78 18.24 -17.14
N ARG A 148 1.59 17.43 -18.18
CA ARG A 148 2.38 17.51 -19.42
C ARG A 148 1.62 18.36 -20.42
N VAL A 149 2.25 19.40 -20.94
CA VAL A 149 1.64 20.31 -21.90
C VAL A 149 2.51 20.41 -23.15
N ILE A 150 1.85 20.51 -24.31
CA ILE A 150 2.51 20.76 -25.59
C ILE A 150 2.88 22.24 -25.65
N GLU A 151 4.17 22.54 -25.67
CA GLU A 151 4.72 23.90 -25.56
C GLU A 151 4.11 24.92 -26.54
N PRO A 152 4.03 24.68 -27.87
CA PRO A 152 3.45 25.67 -28.78
C PRO A 152 1.96 25.93 -28.53
N VAL A 153 1.20 24.92 -28.09
CA VAL A 153 -0.22 25.06 -27.75
C VAL A 153 -0.38 25.87 -26.46
N TYR A 154 0.46 25.59 -25.46
CA TYR A 154 0.45 26.31 -24.20
C TYR A 154 0.73 27.80 -24.38
N MET A 155 1.73 28.16 -25.19
CA MET A 155 2.04 29.55 -25.50
C MET A 155 0.89 30.24 -26.23
N ALA A 156 0.25 29.56 -27.19
CA ALA A 156 -0.91 30.09 -27.88
C ALA A 156 -2.11 30.33 -26.94
N GLN A 157 -2.40 29.38 -26.03
CA GLN A 157 -3.46 29.51 -25.03
C GLN A 157 -3.22 30.67 -24.05
N TRP A 158 -1.99 30.86 -23.59
CA TRP A 158 -1.64 32.03 -22.79
C TRP A 158 -1.72 33.34 -23.57
N GLY A 159 -1.38 33.31 -24.86
CA GLY A 159 -1.54 34.46 -25.77
C GLY A 159 -3.00 34.91 -25.91
N THR A 160 -3.93 33.96 -26.07
CA THR A 160 -5.37 34.28 -26.13
C THR A 160 -5.86 34.84 -24.79
N MET A 161 -5.45 34.21 -23.67
CA MET A 161 -5.81 34.65 -22.33
C MET A 161 -5.29 36.07 -22.02
N TRP A 162 -4.06 36.39 -22.42
CA TRP A 162 -3.47 37.72 -22.27
C TRP A 162 -4.28 38.80 -23.00
N ILE A 163 -4.68 38.53 -24.24
CA ILE A 163 -5.50 39.48 -25.02
C ILE A 163 -6.87 39.65 -24.37
N MET A 164 -7.51 38.56 -23.96
CA MET A 164 -8.81 38.59 -23.28
C MET A 164 -8.74 39.40 -21.98
N MET A 165 -7.80 39.10 -21.08
CA MET A 165 -7.63 39.82 -19.81
C MET A 165 -7.34 41.30 -20.01
N ARG A 166 -6.55 41.68 -21.03
CA ARG A 166 -6.27 43.08 -21.34
C ARG A 166 -7.48 43.83 -21.88
N ARG A 167 -8.29 43.19 -22.74
CA ARG A 167 -9.57 43.75 -23.20
C ARG A 167 -10.52 43.93 -22.02
N GLU A 168 -10.65 42.90 -21.18
CA GLU A 168 -11.49 42.93 -19.98
C GLU A 168 -11.09 44.05 -19.01
N LYS A 169 -9.79 44.24 -18.79
CA LYS A 169 -9.26 45.31 -17.93
C LYS A 169 -9.50 46.71 -18.50
N ARG A 170 -9.51 46.87 -19.83
CA ARG A 170 -9.78 48.15 -20.49
C ARG A 170 -11.27 48.50 -20.44
N ASP A 171 -12.13 47.53 -20.72
CA ASP A 171 -13.54 47.78 -20.98
C ASP A 171 -14.37 47.83 -19.68
N ARG A 172 -13.90 47.19 -18.59
CA ARG A 172 -14.54 47.28 -17.26
C ARG A 172 -14.21 48.58 -16.53
N ARG A 173 -15.25 49.36 -16.17
CA ARG A 173 -15.13 50.61 -15.38
C ARG A 173 -14.74 50.40 -13.91
N HIS A 174 -15.23 49.33 -13.28
CA HIS A 174 -14.92 49.00 -11.88
C HIS A 174 -14.50 47.54 -11.78
N PHE A 175 -13.24 47.29 -11.45
CA PHE A 175 -12.69 45.96 -11.26
C PHE A 175 -12.57 45.67 -9.75
N LYS A 176 -13.52 44.90 -9.22
CA LYS A 176 -13.48 44.47 -7.82
C LYS A 176 -12.55 43.26 -7.68
N VAL A 177 -11.42 43.46 -7.01
CA VAL A 177 -10.50 42.37 -6.66
C VAL A 177 -11.12 41.55 -5.53
N ILE A 178 -11.05 40.23 -5.64
CA ILE A 178 -11.46 39.32 -4.56
C ILE A 178 -10.58 39.54 -3.33
N ARG A 179 -11.16 39.43 -2.15
CA ARG A 179 -10.39 39.53 -0.90
C ARG A 179 -9.61 38.23 -0.71
N ALA A 180 -8.33 38.34 -0.37
CA ALA A 180 -7.45 37.18 -0.16
C ALA A 180 -7.99 36.20 0.90
N PHE A 181 -8.71 36.72 1.90
CA PHE A 181 -9.37 35.94 2.93
C PHE A 181 -10.88 35.95 2.71
N HIS A 182 -11.36 35.04 1.85
CA HIS A 182 -12.78 34.97 1.51
C HIS A 182 -13.65 34.43 2.66
N PHE A 183 -13.08 33.63 3.57
CA PHE A 183 -13.83 32.91 4.61
C PHE A 183 -13.62 33.42 6.05
N VAL A 184 -12.81 34.47 6.27
CA VAL A 184 -12.42 34.94 7.62
C VAL A 184 -13.44 35.89 8.26
N THR A 185 -14.63 36.08 7.66
CA THR A 185 -15.65 37.05 8.16
C THR A 185 -16.94 36.41 8.69
N THR A 186 -16.94 35.11 8.96
CA THR A 186 -18.05 34.42 9.67
C THR A 186 -17.55 33.83 10.98
N CYS A 187 -17.32 34.70 11.96
CA CYS A 187 -17.30 34.44 13.40
C CYS A 187 -17.86 35.68 14.10
#